data_AF-A0A1Q3APM2-F1
#
_entry.id   AF-A0A1Q3APM2-F1
#
_cell.length_a   1.000
_cell.length_b   1.000
_cell.length_c   1.000
_cell.angle_alpha   90.00
_cell.angle_beta   90.00
_cell.angle_gamma   90.00
#
_symmetry.space_group_name_H-M   'P 1'
#
loop_
_entity.id
_entity.type
_entity.pdbx_description
1 polymer ?
#
loop_
_entity_poly.entity_id
_entity_poly.type
_entity_poly.pdbx_seq_one_letter_code
_entity_poly.pdbx_strand_id
1 'polypeptide(L)'
;MIHHIPTAYPQSNDQVEVINREIILGLKKRLKASKGRWTEDLPSVLWAYRTTPRTTIGESLFSLCFGLEAMILVEIGVHSLRVVHFNEANNEEGLRNLLDLVEELRDKAAIRVGAYQQRVSRYYNKRVNPIPIREGDLVLRNATITDSTSTRGKLAPNWEGPYKVKKVLRPGTFKLETLGGKEIPRAWNVEHLRKYYQ
;
A
#
# COMPACT_ATOMS: atom_id res chain seq x y z
N MET A 1 -18.52 -20.78 -5.25
CA MET A 1 -17.21 -21.10 -5.90
C MET A 1 -16.21 -20.10 -5.36
N ILE A 2 -15.38 -20.52 -4.40
CA ILE A 2 -14.40 -19.64 -3.74
C ILE A 2 -13.21 -19.52 -4.69
N HIS A 3 -13.09 -18.39 -5.39
CA HIS A 3 -11.90 -18.10 -6.18
C HIS A 3 -10.75 -17.80 -5.22
N HIS A 4 -9.86 -18.78 -5.07
CA HIS A 4 -8.57 -18.59 -4.42
C HIS A 4 -7.77 -17.58 -5.26
N ILE A 5 -7.45 -16.41 -4.67
CA ILE A 5 -6.60 -15.43 -5.33
C ILE A 5 -5.18 -16.02 -5.43
N PRO A 6 -4.55 -16.08 -6.63
CA PRO A 6 -3.22 -16.63 -6.79
C PRO A 6 -2.16 -15.83 -6.05
N THR A 7 -1.26 -16.56 -5.39
CA THR A 7 -0.06 -16.12 -4.67
C THR A 7 0.98 -15.47 -5.59
N ALA A 8 0.72 -14.28 -6.15
CA ALA A 8 1.76 -13.48 -6.85
C ALA A 8 1.39 -12.02 -7.14
N TYR A 9 0.63 -11.33 -6.26
CA TYR A 9 0.43 -9.88 -6.37
C TYR A 9 0.98 -9.17 -5.14
N PRO A 10 2.25 -8.70 -5.16
CA PRO A 10 2.85 -7.95 -4.06
C PRO A 10 2.01 -6.73 -3.67
N GLN A 11 1.49 -6.02 -4.69
CA GLN A 11 0.78 -4.75 -4.53
C GLN A 11 -0.59 -4.88 -3.85
N SER A 12 -1.28 -6.01 -4.03
CA SER A 12 -2.54 -6.30 -3.33
C SER A 12 -2.28 -6.67 -1.87
N ASN A 13 -1.15 -7.34 -1.60
CA ASN A 13 -0.73 -7.67 -0.24
C ASN A 13 -0.27 -6.42 0.52
N ASP A 14 0.41 -5.49 -0.16
CA ASP A 14 0.87 -4.23 0.43
C ASP A 14 -0.28 -3.40 1.01
N GLN A 15 -1.43 -3.33 0.31
CA GLN A 15 -2.60 -2.63 0.82
C GLN A 15 -3.17 -3.31 2.08
N VAL A 16 -3.31 -4.63 2.06
CA VAL A 16 -3.78 -5.42 3.22
C VAL A 16 -2.83 -5.26 4.41
N GLU A 17 -1.52 -5.26 4.17
CA GLU A 17 -0.50 -5.05 5.20
C GLU A 17 -0.58 -3.66 5.83
N VAL A 18 -0.81 -2.61 5.03
CA VAL A 18 -1.02 -1.25 5.54
C VAL A 18 -2.29 -1.17 6.38
N ILE A 19 -3.40 -1.78 5.93
CA ILE A 19 -4.66 -1.82 6.69
C ILE A 19 -4.48 -2.57 8.00
N ASN A 20 -3.84 -3.74 7.98
CA ASN A 20 -3.55 -4.53 9.17
C ASN A 20 -2.71 -3.75 10.18
N ARG A 21 -1.71 -3.00 9.70
CA ARG A 21 -0.89 -2.14 10.55
C ARG A 21 -1.72 -1.07 11.26
N GLU A 22 -2.63 -0.42 10.54
CA GLU A 22 -3.53 0.60 11.11
C GLU A 22 -4.47 0.01 12.18
N ILE A 23 -5.06 -1.16 11.92
CA ILE A 23 -5.90 -1.86 12.89
C ILE A 23 -5.10 -2.23 14.15
N ILE A 24 -3.90 -2.78 13.98
CA ILE A 24 -3.00 -3.12 15.10
C ILE A 24 -2.62 -1.87 15.90
N LEU A 25 -2.35 -0.75 15.24
CA LEU A 25 -2.06 0.52 15.91
C LEU A 25 -3.26 1.03 16.73
N GLY A 26 -4.48 0.95 16.17
CA GLY A 26 -5.72 1.27 16.88
C GLY A 26 -5.92 0.41 18.13
N LEU A 27 -5.72 -0.90 18.00
CA LEU A 27 -5.78 -1.84 19.12
C LEU A 27 -4.73 -1.51 20.19
N LYS A 28 -3.46 -1.29 19.81
CA LYS A 28 -2.39 -0.92 20.74
C LYS A 28 -2.71 0.35 21.54
N LYS A 29 -3.36 1.35 20.92
CA LYS A 29 -3.75 2.59 21.59
C LYS A 29 -4.85 2.38 22.64
N ARG A 30 -5.77 1.44 22.43
CA ARG A 30 -6.87 1.13 23.36
C ARG A 30 -6.46 0.12 24.46
N LEU A 31 -5.56 -0.80 24.14
CA LEU A 31 -5.08 -1.85 25.05
C LEU A 31 -4.09 -1.36 26.14
N LYS A 32 -3.98 -0.06 26.38
CA LYS A 32 -3.06 0.54 27.37
C LYS A 32 -3.20 -0.05 28.79
N ALA A 33 -4.38 -0.56 29.17
CA ALA A 33 -4.67 -1.04 30.53
C ALA A 33 -5.05 -2.54 30.65
N SER A 34 -5.29 -3.25 29.54
CA SER A 34 -5.77 -4.64 29.61
C SER A 34 -5.18 -5.51 28.52
N LYS A 35 -3.97 -6.04 28.79
CA LYS A 35 -3.32 -7.05 27.96
C LYS A 35 -4.25 -8.28 27.87
N GLY A 36 -4.75 -8.59 26.67
CA GLY A 36 -5.51 -9.83 26.40
C GLY A 36 -6.93 -9.63 25.88
N ARG A 37 -7.56 -8.46 26.04
CA ARG A 37 -8.96 -8.20 25.63
C ARG A 37 -9.11 -7.63 24.21
N TRP A 38 -8.19 -7.96 23.32
CA TRP A 38 -8.19 -7.39 21.97
C TRP A 38 -9.43 -7.77 21.16
N THR A 39 -10.04 -8.92 21.44
CA THR A 39 -11.29 -9.38 20.82
C THR A 39 -12.47 -8.49 21.18
N GLU A 40 -12.53 -7.99 22.41
CA GLU A 40 -13.57 -7.05 22.88
C GLU A 40 -13.40 -5.67 22.24
N ASP A 41 -12.16 -5.25 22.04
CA ASP A 41 -11.83 -3.93 21.49
C ASP A 41 -11.85 -3.87 19.96
N LEU A 42 -11.70 -5.01 19.28
CA LEU A 42 -11.61 -5.09 17.82
C LEU A 42 -12.84 -4.51 17.10
N PRO A 43 -14.10 -4.84 17.48
CA PRO A 43 -15.27 -4.25 16.83
C PRO A 43 -15.28 -2.72 16.88
N SER A 44 -14.90 -2.14 18.02
CA SER A 44 -14.82 -0.69 18.20
C SER A 44 -13.70 -0.07 17.35
N VAL A 45 -12.53 -0.71 17.28
CA VAL A 45 -11.42 -0.25 16.41
C VAL A 45 -11.81 -0.32 14.94
N LEU A 46 -12.45 -1.41 14.50
CA LEU A 46 -12.95 -1.55 13.13
C LEU A 46 -14.05 -0.52 12.82
N TRP A 47 -14.94 -0.25 13.76
CA TRP A 47 -15.96 0.78 13.60
C TRP A 47 -15.34 2.16 13.40
N ALA A 48 -14.41 2.55 14.29
CA ALA A 48 -13.69 3.81 14.16
C ALA A 48 -12.94 3.90 12.83
N TYR A 49 -12.26 2.82 12.43
CA TYR A 49 -11.55 2.75 11.15
C TYR A 49 -12.46 2.95 9.94
N ARG A 50 -13.67 2.38 9.97
CA ARG A 50 -14.65 2.50 8.87
C ARG A 50 -15.34 3.85 8.81
N THR A 51 -15.62 4.46 9.96
CA THR A 51 -16.46 5.67 10.08
C THR A 51 -15.67 6.98 10.23
N THR A 52 -14.34 6.91 10.34
CA THR A 52 -13.50 8.12 10.39
C THR A 52 -13.03 8.51 8.98
N PRO A 53 -13.31 9.75 8.52
CA PRO A 53 -12.77 10.25 7.26
C PRO A 53 -11.24 10.29 7.28
N ARG A 54 -10.62 9.84 6.20
CA ARG A 54 -9.15 9.76 6.12
C ARG A 54 -8.58 10.98 5.43
N THR A 55 -7.53 11.59 5.94
CA THR A 55 -6.92 12.79 5.35
C THR A 55 -6.51 12.62 3.88
N THR A 56 -6.12 11.41 3.48
CA THR A 56 -5.72 11.09 2.10
C THR A 56 -6.90 10.92 1.16
N ILE A 57 -8.04 10.42 1.65
CA ILE A 57 -9.22 10.05 0.85
C ILE A 57 -10.32 11.13 0.92
N GLY A 58 -10.41 11.82 2.05
CA GLY A 58 -11.41 12.84 2.35
C GLY A 58 -12.70 12.32 2.93
N GLU A 59 -13.08 11.11 2.55
CA GLU A 59 -14.31 10.44 2.97
C GLU A 59 -13.97 9.28 3.94
N SER A 60 -14.97 8.79 4.67
CA SER A 60 -14.85 7.56 5.45
C SER A 60 -14.97 6.33 4.54
N LEU A 61 -14.49 5.16 5.00
CA LEU A 61 -14.67 3.93 4.21
C LEU A 61 -16.14 3.52 4.14
N PHE A 62 -16.90 3.83 5.19
CA PHE A 62 -18.33 3.57 5.22
C PHE A 62 -19.07 4.38 4.15
N SER A 63 -18.80 5.68 4.02
CA SER A 63 -19.44 6.51 3.00
C SER A 63 -19.06 6.11 1.58
N LEU A 64 -17.85 5.58 1.34
CA LEU A 64 -17.50 5.02 0.03
C LEU A 64 -18.23 3.70 -0.30
N CYS A 65 -18.57 2.91 0.71
CA CYS A 65 -19.32 1.67 0.52
C CYS A 65 -20.82 1.93 0.32
N PHE A 66 -21.40 2.83 1.11
CA PHE A 66 -22.86 2.98 1.23
C PHE A 66 -23.40 4.32 0.72
N GLY A 67 -22.54 5.29 0.39
CA GLY A 67 -22.94 6.61 -0.15
C GLY A 67 -23.25 7.68 0.89
N LEU A 68 -23.20 7.35 2.17
CA LEU A 68 -23.53 8.27 3.27
C LEU A 68 -22.68 8.00 4.50
N GLU A 69 -22.55 9.01 5.36
CA GLU A 69 -21.83 8.85 6.62
C GLU A 69 -22.65 8.10 7.66
N ALA A 70 -22.02 7.10 8.29
CA ALA A 70 -22.63 6.32 9.35
C ALA A 70 -23.04 7.21 10.53
N MET A 71 -24.09 6.79 11.24
CA MET A 71 -24.40 7.35 12.55
C MET A 71 -23.39 6.85 13.58
N ILE A 72 -22.54 7.75 14.08
CA ILE A 72 -21.51 7.42 15.05
C ILE A 72 -22.07 7.40 16.48
N LEU A 73 -21.46 6.60 17.36
CA LEU A 73 -21.93 6.41 18.74
C LEU A 73 -22.09 7.72 19.53
N VAL A 74 -21.24 8.72 19.28
CA VAL A 74 -21.35 10.00 19.98
C VAL A 74 -22.65 10.72 19.63
N GLU A 75 -23.11 10.62 18.39
CA GLU A 75 -24.36 11.24 17.95
C GLU A 75 -25.58 10.59 18.59
N ILE A 76 -25.51 9.27 18.84
CA ILE A 76 -26.53 8.53 19.58
C ILE A 76 -26.56 9.02 21.03
N GLY A 77 -25.39 9.08 21.67
CA GLY A 77 -25.27 9.49 23.08
C GLY A 77 -25.70 10.93 23.35
N VAL A 78 -25.53 11.84 22.38
CA VAL A 78 -25.96 13.25 22.52
C VAL A 78 -27.34 13.52 21.92
N HIS A 79 -28.06 12.49 21.45
CA HIS A 79 -29.33 12.63 20.74
C HIS A 79 -29.27 13.70 19.63
N SER A 80 -28.36 13.51 18.68
CA SER A 80 -28.22 14.41 17.53
C SER A 80 -29.54 14.58 16.75
N LEU A 81 -29.63 15.60 15.90
CA LEU A 81 -30.81 15.80 15.06
C LEU A 81 -31.18 14.56 14.23
N ARG A 82 -30.18 13.80 13.76
CA ARG A 82 -30.38 12.55 13.02
C ARG A 82 -31.10 11.48 13.85
N VAL A 83 -30.82 11.45 15.16
CA VAL A 83 -31.43 10.51 16.11
C VAL A 83 -32.84 10.96 16.47
N VAL A 84 -33.00 12.24 16.81
CA VAL A 84 -34.28 12.81 17.27
C VAL A 84 -35.35 12.77 16.17
N HIS A 85 -34.96 13.02 14.92
CA HIS A 85 -35.86 13.07 13.77
C HIS A 85 -35.77 11.82 12.89
N PHE A 86 -35.23 10.72 13.43
CA PHE A 86 -35.15 9.48 12.68
C PHE A 86 -36.55 9.01 12.29
N ASN A 87 -36.78 8.84 10.99
CA ASN A 87 -37.98 8.22 10.45
C ASN A 87 -37.53 7.18 9.42
N GLU A 88 -37.97 5.94 9.62
CA GLU A 88 -37.52 4.80 8.81
C GLU A 88 -37.88 4.95 7.34
N ALA A 89 -39.11 5.38 7.03
CA ALA A 89 -39.58 5.57 5.65
C ALA A 89 -38.80 6.67 4.93
N ASN A 90 -38.60 7.82 5.58
CA ASN A 90 -37.82 8.92 5.01
C ASN A 90 -36.33 8.54 4.83
N ASN A 91 -35.79 7.73 5.75
CA ASN A 91 -34.40 7.26 5.65
C ASN A 91 -34.21 6.27 4.50
N GLU A 92 -35.18 5.38 4.26
CA GLU A 92 -35.11 4.45 3.13
C GLU A 92 -35.20 5.19 1.79
N GLU A 93 -36.12 6.15 1.66
CA GLU A 93 -36.22 7.00 0.47
C GLU A 93 -34.96 7.84 0.25
N GLY A 94 -34.44 8.46 1.32
CA GLY A 94 -33.18 9.19 1.28
C GLY A 94 -31.99 8.31 0.86
N LEU A 95 -31.94 7.07 1.33
CA LEU A 95 -30.89 6.12 0.95
C LEU A 95 -30.96 5.76 -0.53
N ARG A 96 -32.17 5.57 -1.08
CA ARG A 96 -32.36 5.30 -2.52
C ARG A 96 -31.88 6.47 -3.38
N ASN A 97 -32.20 7.71 -2.99
CA ASN A 97 -31.76 8.89 -3.71
C ASN A 97 -30.23 9.10 -3.64
N LEU A 98 -29.59 8.65 -2.56
CA LEU A 98 -28.13 8.76 -2.37
C LEU A 98 -27.35 7.68 -3.11
N LEU A 99 -27.98 6.57 -3.55
CA LEU A 99 -27.29 5.52 -4.31
C LEU A 99 -26.70 6.07 -5.61
N ASP A 100 -27.41 6.99 -6.28
CA ASP A 100 -26.93 7.64 -7.50
C ASP A 100 -25.70 8.53 -7.22
N LEU A 101 -25.56 9.04 -5.99
CA LEU A 101 -24.47 9.91 -5.58
C LEU A 101 -23.21 9.15 -5.10
N VAL A 102 -23.32 7.83 -4.87
CA VAL A 102 -22.20 6.99 -4.44
C VAL A 102 -21.05 7.04 -5.44
N GLU A 103 -21.37 7.02 -6.74
CA GLU A 103 -20.36 7.04 -7.80
C GLU A 103 -19.60 8.36 -7.80
N GLU A 104 -20.31 9.49 -7.66
CA GLU A 104 -19.67 10.81 -7.56
C GLU A 104 -18.72 10.92 -6.35
N LEU A 105 -19.14 10.37 -5.20
CA LEU A 105 -18.29 10.31 -3.99
C LEU A 105 -17.02 9.50 -4.24
N ARG A 106 -17.14 8.35 -4.91
CA ARG A 106 -16.00 7.49 -5.26
C ARG A 106 -15.05 8.17 -6.25
N ASP A 107 -15.58 8.86 -7.25
CA ASP A 107 -14.78 9.59 -8.23
C ASP A 107 -14.00 10.73 -7.58
N LYS A 108 -14.67 11.52 -6.74
CA LYS A 108 -14.03 12.58 -5.95
C LYS A 108 -12.92 12.03 -5.05
N ALA A 109 -13.18 10.92 -4.37
CA ALA A 109 -12.19 10.22 -3.56
C ALA A 109 -11.00 9.73 -4.40
N ALA A 110 -11.26 9.15 -5.58
CA ALA A 110 -10.23 8.67 -6.50
C ALA A 110 -9.31 9.79 -6.98
N ILE A 111 -9.88 10.94 -7.36
CA ILE A 111 -9.12 12.15 -7.75
C ILE A 111 -8.20 12.59 -6.61
N ARG A 112 -8.73 12.66 -5.38
CA ARG A 112 -7.96 13.10 -4.21
C ARG A 112 -6.83 12.13 -3.87
N VAL A 113 -7.10 10.83 -3.91
CA VAL A 113 -6.07 9.79 -3.71
C VAL A 113 -4.99 9.89 -4.78
N GLY A 114 -5.36 10.05 -6.05
CA GLY A 114 -4.43 10.23 -7.16
C GLY A 114 -3.54 11.47 -6.97
N ALA A 115 -4.13 12.61 -6.62
CA ALA A 115 -3.39 13.84 -6.34
C ALA A 115 -2.43 13.67 -5.15
N TYR A 116 -2.86 12.98 -4.09
CA TYR A 116 -2.01 12.67 -2.94
C TYR A 116 -0.82 11.78 -3.34
N GLN A 117 -1.07 10.69 -4.07
CA GLN A 117 -0.04 9.77 -4.55
C GLN A 117 0.98 10.49 -5.44
N GLN A 118 0.52 11.35 -6.35
CA GLN A 118 1.42 12.16 -7.19
C GLN A 118 2.29 13.10 -6.35
N ARG A 119 1.73 13.77 -5.33
CA ARG A 119 2.50 14.66 -4.45
C ARG A 119 3.58 13.90 -3.69
N VAL A 120 3.23 12.73 -3.14
CA VAL A 120 4.17 11.86 -2.43
C VAL A 120 5.26 11.35 -3.38
N SER A 121 4.88 10.88 -4.57
CA SER A 121 5.83 10.42 -5.60
C SER A 121 6.82 11.51 -6.01
N ARG A 122 6.34 12.74 -6.26
CA ARG A 122 7.21 13.89 -6.58
C ARG A 122 8.20 14.19 -5.47
N TYR A 123 7.76 14.15 -4.21
CA TYR A 123 8.63 14.40 -3.06
C TYR A 123 9.74 13.36 -2.94
N TYR A 124 9.42 12.08 -3.10
CA TYR A 124 10.42 11.01 -3.08
C TYR A 124 11.35 11.07 -4.30
N ASN A 125 10.79 11.19 -5.50
CA ASN A 125 11.57 11.24 -6.75
C ASN A 125 12.53 12.43 -6.79
N LYS A 126 12.21 13.57 -6.16
CA LYS A 126 13.13 14.72 -6.02
C LYS A 126 14.45 14.34 -5.32
N ARG A 127 14.42 13.35 -4.44
CA ARG A 127 15.59 12.91 -3.65
C ARG A 127 16.35 11.77 -4.30
N VAL A 128 15.79 11.15 -5.34
CA VAL A 128 16.44 10.06 -6.07
C VAL A 128 17.20 10.68 -7.22
N ASN A 129 18.54 10.61 -7.17
CA ASN A 129 19.37 10.88 -8.34
C ASN A 129 19.39 9.61 -9.19
N PRO A 130 18.71 9.55 -10.35
CA PRO A 130 18.75 8.38 -11.20
C PRO A 130 20.19 8.21 -11.70
N ILE A 131 20.86 7.13 -11.27
CA ILE A 131 22.17 6.76 -11.81
C ILE A 131 21.93 6.22 -13.22
N PRO A 132 22.42 6.88 -14.28
CA PRO A 132 22.25 6.38 -15.64
C PRO A 132 23.15 5.16 -15.84
N ILE A 133 22.52 3.98 -15.84
CA ILE A 133 23.14 2.73 -16.24
C ILE A 133 22.80 2.49 -17.72
N ARG A 134 23.84 2.31 -18.54
CA ARG A 134 23.74 2.10 -19.98
C ARG A 134 24.23 0.71 -20.36
N GLU A 135 23.91 0.28 -21.57
CA GLU A 135 24.52 -0.93 -22.14
C GLU A 135 26.04 -0.78 -22.17
N GLY A 136 26.73 -1.83 -21.74
CA GLY A 136 28.19 -1.85 -21.58
C GLY A 136 28.69 -1.43 -20.20
N ASP A 137 27.89 -0.77 -19.36
CA ASP A 137 28.32 -0.40 -18.01
C ASP A 137 28.58 -1.64 -17.14
N LEU A 138 29.56 -1.54 -16.25
CA LEU A 138 29.78 -2.53 -15.20
C LEU A 138 28.90 -2.26 -13.99
N VAL A 139 28.31 -3.31 -13.44
CA VAL A 139 27.41 -3.25 -12.29
C VAL A 139 27.68 -4.39 -11.32
N LEU A 140 27.52 -4.12 -10.03
CA LEU A 140 27.39 -5.13 -8.99
C LEU A 140 25.91 -5.45 -8.80
N ARG A 141 25.59 -6.72 -8.60
CA ARG A 141 24.23 -7.18 -8.28
C ARG A 141 24.10 -7.45 -6.79
N ASN A 142 22.92 -7.20 -6.23
CA ASN A 142 22.65 -7.53 -4.84
C ASN A 142 22.58 -9.05 -4.64
N ALA A 143 23.51 -9.57 -3.83
CA ALA A 143 23.70 -10.99 -3.55
C ALA A 143 22.56 -11.60 -2.73
N THR A 144 21.81 -10.81 -1.96
CA THR A 144 20.74 -11.29 -1.08
C THR A 144 19.50 -11.76 -1.85
N ILE A 145 19.37 -11.36 -3.11
CA ILE A 145 18.21 -11.64 -3.97
C ILE A 145 18.35 -12.97 -4.70
N THR A 146 19.60 -13.42 -4.84
CA THR A 146 19.96 -14.71 -5.43
C THR A 146 20.04 -15.84 -4.42
N ASP A 147 20.35 -15.53 -3.16
CA ASP A 147 20.62 -16.52 -2.11
C ASP A 147 19.79 -16.19 -0.86
N SER A 148 18.48 -16.45 -0.93
CA SER A 148 17.54 -16.21 0.19
C SER A 148 17.67 -17.25 1.31
N THR A 149 18.44 -18.31 1.10
CA THR A 149 18.57 -19.46 2.01
C THR A 149 19.67 -19.32 3.07
N SER A 150 20.27 -18.12 3.23
CA SER A 150 21.31 -17.86 4.23
C SER A 150 22.50 -18.83 4.14
N THR A 151 22.78 -19.35 2.95
CA THR A 151 23.95 -20.21 2.65
C THR A 151 25.24 -19.40 2.70
N ARG A 152 25.15 -18.09 2.43
CA ARG A 152 26.21 -17.10 2.67
C ARG A 152 26.31 -16.77 4.15
N GLY A 153 27.47 -17.05 4.75
CA GLY A 153 27.76 -16.68 6.14
C GLY A 153 27.60 -15.19 6.38
N LYS A 154 27.35 -14.79 7.64
CA LYS A 154 27.06 -13.42 8.11
C LYS A 154 28.06 -12.33 7.68
N LEU A 155 29.23 -12.71 7.17
CA LEU A 155 30.32 -11.82 6.72
C LEU A 155 30.51 -11.79 5.19
N ALA A 156 29.65 -12.46 4.41
CA ALA A 156 29.75 -12.43 2.96
C ALA A 156 29.38 -11.04 2.41
N PRO A 157 30.03 -10.58 1.31
CA PRO A 157 29.67 -9.32 0.67
C PRO A 157 28.21 -9.32 0.19
N ASN A 158 27.48 -8.24 0.48
CA ASN A 158 26.10 -8.04 0.02
C ASN A 158 25.99 -7.72 -1.48
N TRP A 159 27.12 -7.44 -2.14
CA TRP A 159 27.20 -7.11 -3.56
C TRP A 159 28.14 -8.08 -4.26
N GLU A 160 27.71 -8.62 -5.39
CA GLU A 160 28.42 -9.61 -6.20
C GLU A 160 28.66 -9.07 -7.61
N GLY A 161 29.81 -9.40 -8.20
CA GLY A 161 30.19 -8.94 -9.53
C GLY A 161 31.63 -8.43 -9.56
N PRO A 162 32.10 -7.86 -10.69
CA PRO A 162 31.30 -7.09 -11.65
C PRO A 162 30.64 -7.89 -12.78
N TYR A 163 29.46 -7.44 -13.21
CA TYR A 163 28.73 -7.90 -14.39
C TYR A 163 28.62 -6.77 -15.39
N LYS A 164 28.45 -7.10 -16.68
CA LYS A 164 28.24 -6.12 -17.73
C LYS A 164 26.77 -6.03 -18.09
N VAL A 165 26.27 -4.82 -18.31
CA VAL A 165 24.90 -4.61 -18.79
C VAL A 165 24.86 -4.95 -20.27
N LYS A 166 24.18 -6.04 -20.62
CA LYS A 166 24.01 -6.46 -22.00
C LYS A 166 22.96 -5.62 -22.72
N LYS A 167 21.79 -5.44 -22.09
CA LYS A 167 20.65 -4.77 -22.70
C LYS A 167 19.77 -4.08 -21.67
N VAL A 168 19.25 -2.90 -22.02
CA VAL A 168 18.14 -2.26 -21.28
C VAL A 168 16.82 -2.80 -21.80
N LEU A 169 16.03 -3.47 -20.94
CA LEU A 169 14.71 -4.00 -21.34
C LEU A 169 13.62 -2.96 -21.19
N ARG A 170 13.62 -2.26 -20.05
CA ARG A 170 12.70 -1.18 -19.68
C ARG A 170 13.47 -0.18 -18.80
N PRO A 171 13.02 1.08 -18.67
CA PRO A 171 13.61 2.00 -17.70
C PRO A 171 13.68 1.35 -16.31
N GLY A 172 14.90 1.19 -15.79
CA GLY A 172 15.15 0.54 -14.49
C GLY A 172 15.25 -0.99 -14.50
N THR A 173 15.12 -1.67 -15.65
CA THR A 173 15.24 -3.15 -15.75
C THR A 173 16.24 -3.55 -16.82
N PHE A 174 17.25 -4.33 -16.42
CA PHE A 174 18.43 -4.64 -17.22
C PHE A 174 18.66 -6.15 -17.36
N LYS A 175 19.21 -6.56 -18.51
CA LYS A 175 19.81 -7.88 -18.72
C LYS A 175 21.32 -7.78 -18.51
N LEU A 176 21.85 -8.73 -17.75
CA LEU A 176 23.25 -8.78 -17.40
C LEU A 176 23.94 -9.93 -18.11
N GLU A 177 25.23 -9.78 -18.36
CA GLU A 177 26.14 -10.83 -18.80
C GLU A 177 27.36 -10.89 -17.87
N THR A 178 27.93 -12.07 -17.73
CA THR A 178 29.22 -12.24 -17.07
C THR A 178 30.31 -11.61 -17.94
N LEU A 179 31.47 -11.29 -17.34
CA LEU A 179 32.62 -10.78 -18.10
C LEU A 179 33.09 -11.75 -19.21
N GLY A 180 32.80 -13.05 -19.07
CA GLY A 180 33.05 -14.08 -20.09
C GLY A 180 31.95 -14.21 -21.15
N GLY A 181 30.99 -13.27 -21.23
CA GLY A 181 29.96 -13.22 -22.26
C GLY A 181 28.77 -14.16 -22.04
N LYS A 182 28.65 -14.82 -20.88
CA LYS A 182 27.49 -15.67 -20.56
C LYS A 182 26.35 -14.82 -20.04
N GLU A 183 25.19 -14.89 -20.68
CA GLU A 183 23.99 -14.19 -20.22
C GLU A 183 23.47 -14.72 -18.89
N ILE A 184 23.00 -13.80 -18.04
CA ILE A 184 22.23 -14.12 -16.85
C ILE A 184 20.74 -14.24 -17.25
N PRO A 185 20.09 -15.39 -17.01
CA PRO A 185 18.69 -15.60 -17.41
C PRO A 185 17.71 -14.61 -16.78
N ARG A 186 17.95 -14.21 -15.52
CA ARG A 186 17.08 -13.27 -14.78
C ARG A 186 17.35 -11.81 -15.20
N ALA A 187 16.28 -11.04 -15.37
CA ALA A 187 16.38 -9.58 -15.51
C ALA A 187 16.46 -8.91 -14.13
N TRP A 188 17.20 -7.81 -14.03
CA TRP A 188 17.54 -7.14 -12.77
C TRP A 188 17.02 -5.72 -12.72
N ASN A 189 16.39 -5.34 -11.59
CA ASN A 189 15.95 -3.97 -11.34
C ASN A 189 17.12 -3.10 -10.87
N VAL A 190 17.13 -1.82 -11.25
CA VAL A 190 18.12 -0.80 -10.85
C VAL A 190 18.31 -0.69 -9.33
N GLU A 191 17.26 -0.91 -8.54
CA GLU A 191 17.32 -0.91 -7.07
C GLU A 191 18.23 -2.01 -6.50
N HIS A 192 18.52 -3.01 -7.31
CA HIS A 192 19.34 -4.16 -6.96
C HIS A 192 20.67 -4.20 -7.71
N LEU A 193 20.99 -3.10 -8.40
CA LEU A 193 22.23 -2.91 -9.12
C LEU A 193 22.96 -1.68 -8.59
N ARG A 194 24.29 -1.77 -8.54
CA ARG A 194 25.15 -0.64 -8.23
C ARG A 194 26.16 -0.48 -9.35
N LYS A 195 26.24 0.71 -9.95
CA LYS A 195 27.25 1.00 -10.97
C LYS A 195 28.65 0.83 -10.37
N TYR A 196 29.47 0.04 -11.06
CA TYR A 196 30.86 -0.22 -10.71
C TYR A 196 31.73 0.67 -11.58
N TYR A 197 32.59 1.46 -10.93
CA TYR A 197 33.56 2.32 -11.58
C TYR A 197 34.93 1.68 -11.40
N GLN A 198 35.69 1.58 -12.48
CA GLN A 198 37.07 1.07 -12.49
C GLN A 198 38.04 2.18 -12.09
#